data_AF-A0A7J7KN14-F1
#
_entry.id   AF-A0A7J7KN14-F1
#
_cell.length_a   1.000
_cell.length_b   1.000
_cell.length_c   1.000
_cell.angle_alpha   90.00
_cell.angle_beta   90.00
_cell.angle_gamma   90.00
#
_symmetry.space_group_name_H-M   'P 1'
#
loop_
_entity.id
_entity.type
_entity.pdbx_description
1 polymer ?
#
loop_
_entity_poly.entity_id
_entity_poly.type
_entity_poly.pdbx_seq_one_letter_code
_entity_poly.pdbx_strand_id
1 'polypeptide(L)'
;MLEEIYYAIQKEEIVLPEERTGLVKELYSWKVLLGKAAAPQSSFIHAPTGCYDNELFTIIWGPTIAALSFVFDKSQDSVIVQKAITGFRKCAMISAHYGLSEVFDNIIISLCKFTTFLNTSESSDLIAVSFAANHKAQLAAKTVFSLAHRHGDMLREGWKNILDCMITLYRARLLPATFTEVEDFLNPDGKIKLVKENKPSDPRNDSGVFNAFFTYFSADSAAQKTQPVEEQQAKETSKQELIKALITLCQVDELENGDCPDEDTVVFFLELLIRVILQNRDRAGAIWQSVRDHLSSIIMHATDHTFLAERAVIGLLRIAIRLLCREEVACQLLTLLLHHNAMTCLSDLHYYYITMLCIVSVTYTTTTPQCYDMSQLLTLLLHHNAMTCLSDLHYYYITSYDMSQ
;
A
#
# COMPACT_ATOMS: atom_id res chain seq x y z
N MET A 1 42.09 14.00 67.88
CA MET A 1 41.39 12.80 67.35
C MET A 1 39.88 12.97 67.29
N LEU A 2 39.12 12.92 68.40
CA LEU A 2 37.64 13.08 68.32
C LEU A 2 37.20 14.46 67.81
N GLU A 3 37.91 15.51 68.22
CA GLU A 3 37.68 16.88 67.74
C GLU A 3 37.97 17.04 66.24
N GLU A 4 39.03 16.38 65.75
CA GLU A 4 39.37 16.35 64.32
C GLU A 4 38.32 15.58 63.51
N ILE A 5 37.82 14.46 64.02
CA ILE A 5 36.72 13.69 63.41
C ILE A 5 35.45 14.54 63.36
N TYR A 6 35.13 15.25 64.44
CA TYR A 6 33.96 16.14 64.49
C TYR A 6 34.05 17.25 63.43
N TYR A 7 35.18 17.96 63.35
CA TYR A 7 35.35 19.02 62.37
C TYR A 7 35.45 18.51 60.93
N ALA A 8 35.98 17.30 60.71
CA ALA A 8 35.98 16.67 59.40
C ALA A 8 34.56 16.36 58.93
N ILE A 9 33.72 15.73 59.75
CA ILE A 9 32.32 15.42 59.41
C ILE A 9 31.48 16.70 59.29
N GLN A 10 31.74 17.72 60.10
CA GLN A 10 31.03 19.00 60.04
C GLN A 10 31.34 19.79 58.76
N LYS A 11 32.58 19.70 58.26
CA LYS A 11 33.04 20.46 57.07
C LYS A 11 32.86 19.67 55.77
N GLU A 12 33.00 18.36 55.81
CA GLU A 12 32.80 17.45 54.70
C GLU A 12 31.72 16.43 55.08
N GLU A 13 30.50 16.71 54.65
CA GLU A 13 29.37 15.81 54.85
C GLU A 13 29.65 14.45 54.17
N ILE A 14 29.47 13.37 54.93
CA ILE A 14 29.52 12.02 54.39
C ILE A 14 28.21 11.76 53.64
N VAL A 15 28.20 12.10 52.35
CA VAL A 15 27.03 11.86 51.50
C VAL A 15 26.89 10.37 51.21
N LEU A 16 25.79 9.77 51.65
CA LEU A 16 25.51 8.37 51.41
C LEU A 16 25.31 8.12 49.90
N PRO A 17 25.69 6.93 49.39
CA PRO A 17 25.49 6.61 47.98
C PRO A 17 24.04 6.74 47.49
N GLU A 18 23.06 6.59 48.39
CA GLU A 18 21.61 6.73 48.14
C GLU A 18 21.17 8.19 47.88
N GLU A 19 21.91 9.14 48.43
CA GLU A 19 21.66 10.58 48.39
C GLU A 19 22.31 11.26 47.18
N ARG A 20 23.20 10.54 46.48
CA ARG A 20 23.83 11.01 45.23
C ARG A 20 22.85 10.92 44.06
N THR A 21 23.13 11.61 42.96
CA THR A 21 22.32 11.53 41.72
C THR A 21 23.08 10.80 40.60
N GLY A 22 22.35 10.33 39.59
CA GLY A 22 22.92 9.65 38.42
C GLY A 22 23.52 8.27 38.72
N LEU A 23 24.57 7.92 37.96
CA LEU A 23 25.15 6.56 37.90
C LEU A 23 25.55 5.97 39.26
N VAL A 24 26.02 6.81 40.19
CA VAL A 24 26.50 6.35 41.51
C VAL A 24 25.35 5.80 42.36
N LYS A 25 24.19 6.48 42.34
CA LYS A 25 22.99 6.02 43.04
C LYS A 25 22.42 4.75 42.40
N GLU A 26 22.42 4.68 41.08
CA GLU A 26 21.93 3.51 40.33
C GLU A 26 22.78 2.27 40.65
N LEU A 27 24.11 2.38 40.58
CA LEU A 27 25.04 1.30 40.90
C LEU A 27 24.92 0.83 42.36
N TYR A 28 24.75 1.77 43.30
CA TYR A 28 24.52 1.43 44.69
C TYR A 28 23.17 0.71 44.88
N SER A 29 22.08 1.24 44.30
CA SER A 29 20.74 0.65 44.39
C SER A 29 20.73 -0.77 43.82
N TRP A 30 21.44 -0.99 42.71
CA TRP A 30 21.63 -2.31 42.12
C TRP A 30 22.40 -3.27 43.06
N LYS A 31 23.49 -2.80 43.69
CA LYS A 31 24.21 -3.59 44.71
C LYS A 31 23.33 -3.97 45.90
N VAL A 32 22.53 -3.04 46.40
CA VAL A 32 21.58 -3.32 47.50
C VAL A 32 20.52 -4.32 47.07
N LEU A 33 19.99 -4.19 45.85
CA LEU A 33 19.03 -5.15 45.28
C LEU A 33 19.65 -6.55 45.19
N LEU A 34 20.87 -6.68 44.67
CA LEU A 34 21.61 -7.94 44.61
C LEU A 34 21.85 -8.55 46.00
N GLY A 35 22.20 -7.72 46.99
CA GLY A 35 22.35 -8.17 48.37
C GLY A 35 21.04 -8.68 48.98
N LYS A 36 19.92 -7.99 48.71
CA LYS A 36 18.57 -8.43 49.12
C LYS A 36 18.15 -9.71 48.41
N ALA A 37 18.47 -9.83 47.13
CA ALA A 37 18.21 -11.01 46.30
C ALA A 37 19.05 -12.24 46.69
N ALA A 38 20.20 -12.05 47.34
CA ALA A 38 21.01 -13.15 47.87
C ALA A 38 20.60 -13.57 49.30
N ALA A 39 19.70 -12.81 49.94
CA ALA A 39 19.29 -13.09 51.31
C ALA A 39 18.37 -14.33 51.39
N PRO A 40 18.44 -15.16 52.43
CA PRO A 40 17.61 -16.37 52.57
C PRO A 40 16.10 -16.11 52.52
N GLN A 41 15.67 -14.91 52.93
CA GLN A 41 14.27 -14.46 52.89
C GLN A 41 13.76 -14.01 51.51
N SER A 42 14.60 -14.02 50.47
CA SER A 42 14.16 -13.67 49.12
C SER A 42 13.45 -14.85 48.44
N SER A 43 12.11 -14.82 48.44
CA SER A 43 11.32 -15.77 47.67
C SER A 43 11.21 -15.32 46.21
N PHE A 44 11.85 -16.04 45.30
CA PHE A 44 11.67 -15.81 43.87
C PHE A 44 10.47 -16.60 43.36
N ILE A 45 9.57 -15.92 42.64
CA ILE A 45 8.49 -16.57 41.90
C ILE A 45 9.02 -16.85 40.50
N HIS A 46 9.13 -18.13 40.15
CA HIS A 46 9.40 -18.51 38.77
C HIS A 46 8.18 -18.20 37.92
N ALA A 47 8.30 -17.15 37.12
CA ALA A 47 7.30 -16.81 36.14
C ALA A 47 7.32 -17.84 34.99
N PRO A 48 6.15 -18.25 34.47
CA PRO A 48 6.10 -19.10 33.27
C PRO A 48 6.87 -18.47 32.12
N THR A 49 7.53 -19.30 31.29
CA THR A 49 8.27 -18.79 30.13
C THR A 49 7.35 -17.99 29.21
N GLY A 50 7.76 -16.77 28.88
CA GLY A 50 7.05 -15.89 27.95
C GLY A 50 5.83 -15.15 28.50
N CYS A 51 5.51 -15.29 29.80
CA CYS A 51 4.33 -14.66 30.39
C CYS A 51 4.38 -13.12 30.44
N TYR A 52 5.56 -12.54 30.25
CA TYR A 52 5.77 -11.08 30.23
C TYR A 52 6.40 -10.59 28.92
N ASP A 53 6.51 -11.44 27.89
CA ASP A 53 7.22 -11.09 26.66
C ASP A 53 6.53 -9.94 25.91
N ASN A 54 5.19 -9.89 25.94
CA ASN A 54 4.42 -8.81 25.35
C ASN A 54 4.69 -7.48 26.09
N GLU A 55 4.56 -7.47 27.41
CA GLU A 55 4.74 -6.30 28.27
C GLU A 55 6.18 -5.80 28.25
N LEU A 56 7.16 -6.72 28.26
CA LEU A 56 8.56 -6.36 28.15
C LEU A 56 8.84 -5.75 26.77
N PHE A 57 8.29 -6.32 25.71
CA PHE A 57 8.47 -5.79 24.36
C PHE A 57 7.80 -4.41 24.19
N THR A 58 6.60 -4.19 24.73
CA THR A 58 5.89 -2.90 24.68
C THR A 58 6.66 -1.78 25.38
N ILE A 59 7.51 -2.10 26.36
CA ILE A 59 8.39 -1.13 27.04
C ILE A 59 9.65 -0.83 26.20
N ILE A 60 10.27 -1.85 25.59
CA ILE A 60 11.60 -1.71 24.99
C ILE A 60 11.60 -1.43 23.48
N TRP A 61 10.49 -1.64 22.76
CA TRP A 61 10.49 -1.54 21.29
C TRP A 61 10.91 -0.16 20.80
N GLY A 62 10.46 0.92 21.44
CA GLY A 62 10.77 2.30 21.04
C GLY A 62 12.27 2.60 21.10
N PRO A 63 12.92 2.45 22.27
CA PRO A 63 14.38 2.57 22.39
C PRO A 63 15.14 1.61 21.48
N THR A 64 14.62 0.39 21.26
CA THR A 64 15.24 -0.59 20.36
C THR A 64 15.23 -0.12 18.91
N ILE A 65 14.08 0.34 18.40
CA ILE A 65 13.97 0.90 17.05
C ILE A 65 14.86 2.13 16.89
N ALA A 66 14.90 3.02 17.90
CA ALA A 66 15.76 4.20 17.86
C ALA A 66 17.25 3.81 17.77
N ALA A 67 17.69 2.85 18.58
CA ALA A 67 19.07 2.35 18.55
C ALA A 67 19.40 1.67 17.20
N LEU A 68 18.50 0.82 16.70
CA LEU A 68 18.66 0.17 15.39
C LEU A 68 18.73 1.20 14.25
N SER A 69 17.87 2.23 14.29
CA SER A 69 17.86 3.31 13.31
C SER A 69 19.17 4.10 13.34
N PHE A 70 19.66 4.44 14.52
CA PHE A 70 20.94 5.15 14.68
C PHE A 70 22.11 4.31 14.14
N VAL A 71 22.18 3.03 14.50
CA VAL A 71 23.23 2.12 14.04
C VAL A 71 23.18 1.94 12.52
N PHE A 72 21.98 1.80 11.94
CA PHE A 72 21.79 1.67 10.51
C PHE A 72 22.24 2.93 9.75
N ASP A 73 21.86 4.11 10.25
CA ASP A 73 22.22 5.40 9.64
C ASP A 73 23.73 5.66 9.71
N LYS A 74 24.34 5.56 10.90
CA LYS A 74 25.72 5.99 11.14
C LYS A 74 26.79 4.97 10.75
N SER A 75 26.46 3.68 10.71
CA SER A 75 27.46 2.65 10.41
C SER A 75 27.79 2.55 8.93
N GLN A 76 29.07 2.56 8.55
CA GLN A 76 29.50 2.23 7.17
C GLN A 76 29.85 0.75 7.00
N ASP A 77 29.91 -0.02 8.08
CA ASP A 77 30.21 -1.44 8.04
C ASP A 77 28.98 -2.24 7.61
N SER A 78 29.10 -2.91 6.46
CA SER A 78 28.06 -3.78 5.89
C SER A 78 27.56 -4.84 6.87
N VAL A 79 28.42 -5.41 7.72
CA VAL A 79 28.05 -6.45 8.69
C VAL A 79 27.16 -5.86 9.78
N ILE A 80 27.51 -4.67 10.27
CA ILE A 80 26.72 -3.94 11.28
C ILE A 80 25.36 -3.53 10.70
N VAL A 81 25.34 -3.04 9.46
CA VAL A 81 24.11 -2.69 8.74
C VAL A 81 23.19 -3.91 8.60
N GLN A 82 23.73 -5.07 8.21
CA GLN A 82 22.95 -6.33 8.12
C GLN A 82 22.42 -6.78 9.48
N LYS A 83 23.21 -6.62 10.57
CA LYS A 83 22.74 -6.90 11.93
C LYS A 83 21.61 -5.97 12.34
N ALA A 84 21.67 -4.69 12.00
CA ALA A 84 20.58 -3.74 12.26
C ALA A 84 19.30 -4.14 11.52
N ILE A 85 19.40 -4.52 10.23
CA ILE A 85 18.27 -5.05 9.46
C ILE A 85 17.70 -6.32 10.07
N THR A 86 18.56 -7.22 10.52
CA THR A 86 18.13 -8.43 11.23
C THR A 86 17.39 -8.07 12.52
N GLY A 87 17.84 -7.04 13.23
CA GLY A 87 17.14 -6.47 14.39
C GLY A 87 15.74 -5.96 14.03
N PHE A 88 15.61 -5.13 13.00
CA PHE A 88 14.30 -4.65 12.52
C PHE A 88 13.37 -5.81 12.16
N ARG A 89 13.86 -6.83 11.46
CA ARG A 89 13.08 -8.03 11.12
C ARG A 89 12.60 -8.78 12.36
N LYS A 90 13.45 -8.92 13.38
CA LYS A 90 13.06 -9.57 14.65
C LYS A 90 12.01 -8.75 15.39
N CYS A 91 12.16 -7.43 15.48
CA CYS A 91 11.14 -6.56 16.05
C CYS A 91 9.82 -6.72 15.30
N ALA A 92 9.83 -6.73 13.97
CA ALA A 92 8.63 -6.90 13.16
C ALA A 92 7.96 -8.26 13.37
N MET A 93 8.76 -9.33 13.51
CA MET A 93 8.24 -10.68 13.81
C MET A 93 7.56 -10.74 15.19
N ILE A 94 8.15 -10.10 16.21
CA ILE A 94 7.57 -10.04 17.56
C ILE A 94 6.28 -9.22 17.52
N SER A 95 6.28 -8.06 16.85
CA SER A 95 5.09 -7.23 16.66
C SER A 95 3.96 -8.02 15.99
N ALA A 96 4.26 -8.76 14.92
CA ALA A 96 3.28 -9.59 14.23
C ALA A 96 2.75 -10.74 15.11
N HIS A 97 3.62 -11.41 15.88
CA HIS A 97 3.23 -12.48 16.79
C HIS A 97 2.22 -12.02 17.86
N TYR A 98 2.40 -10.80 18.37
CA TYR A 98 1.54 -10.22 19.42
C TYR A 98 0.43 -9.28 18.91
N GLY A 99 0.25 -9.14 17.59
CA GLY A 99 -0.78 -8.25 17.04
C GLY A 99 -0.53 -6.76 17.29
N LEU A 100 0.73 -6.35 17.51
CA LEU A 100 1.11 -4.96 17.79
C LEU A 100 1.26 -4.14 16.49
N SER A 101 0.15 -3.76 15.87
CA SER A 101 0.12 -3.02 14.59
C SER A 101 0.82 -1.68 14.66
N GLU A 102 0.65 -0.91 15.74
CA GLU A 102 1.32 0.38 15.95
C GLU A 102 2.85 0.25 15.92
N VAL A 103 3.38 -0.78 16.59
CA VAL A 103 4.83 -1.05 16.60
C VAL A 103 5.30 -1.43 15.19
N PHE A 104 4.52 -2.24 14.48
CA PHE A 104 4.84 -2.65 13.12
C PHE A 104 4.88 -1.45 12.15
N ASP A 105 3.88 -0.56 12.22
CA ASP A 105 3.83 0.67 11.43
C ASP A 105 5.06 1.55 11.71
N ASN A 106 5.45 1.74 12.97
CA ASN A 106 6.64 2.51 13.33
C ASN A 106 7.95 1.90 12.77
N ILE A 107 8.06 0.57 12.70
CA ILE A 107 9.19 -0.11 12.05
C ILE A 107 9.23 0.23 10.57
N ILE A 108 8.08 0.14 9.89
CA ILE A 108 7.97 0.41 8.45
C ILE A 108 8.26 1.88 8.15
N ILE A 109 7.67 2.81 8.89
CA ILE A 109 7.93 4.26 8.78
C ILE A 109 9.44 4.54 8.95
N SER A 110 10.08 3.93 9.94
CA SER A 110 11.52 4.12 10.19
C SER A 110 12.38 3.58 9.04
N LEU A 111 12.05 2.40 8.51
CA LEU A 111 12.77 1.81 7.39
C LEU A 111 12.52 2.57 6.07
N CYS A 112 11.31 3.08 5.83
CA CYS A 112 10.99 3.88 4.65
C CYS A 112 11.85 5.14 4.56
N LYS A 113 12.16 5.80 5.69
CA LYS A 113 13.09 6.95 5.71
C LYS A 113 14.47 6.61 5.16
N PHE A 114 14.95 5.38 5.38
CA PHE A 114 16.24 4.93 4.89
C PHE A 114 16.27 4.55 3.41
N THR A 115 15.10 4.43 2.76
CA THR A 115 15.02 4.17 1.32
C THR A 115 15.38 5.38 0.47
N THR A 116 15.45 6.58 1.07
CA THR A 116 15.67 7.88 0.41
C THR A 116 14.61 8.28 -0.63
N PHE A 117 13.60 7.44 -0.89
CA PHE A 117 12.51 7.73 -1.83
C PHE A 117 11.60 8.87 -1.40
N LEU A 118 11.58 9.20 -0.11
CA LEU A 118 10.74 10.25 0.45
C LEU A 118 11.42 11.64 0.43
N ASN A 119 12.59 11.76 -0.20
CA ASN A 119 13.29 13.03 -0.36
C ASN A 119 12.82 13.74 -1.65
N THR A 120 11.90 14.69 -1.52
CA THR A 120 11.22 15.39 -2.64
C THR A 120 12.10 16.35 -3.44
N SER A 121 13.38 16.54 -3.09
CA SER A 121 14.23 17.57 -3.72
C SER A 121 14.94 17.15 -5.00
N GLU A 122 14.92 15.86 -5.37
CA GLU A 122 15.66 15.33 -6.53
C GLU A 122 14.72 15.11 -7.73
N SER A 123 15.22 15.37 -8.94
CA SER A 123 14.50 15.02 -10.17
C SER A 123 14.40 13.49 -10.32
N SER A 124 13.31 13.00 -10.93
CA SER A 124 13.00 11.58 -11.03
C SER A 124 14.12 10.70 -11.60
N ASP A 125 14.89 11.23 -12.55
CA ASP A 125 16.03 10.50 -13.16
C ASP A 125 17.23 10.39 -12.20
N LEU A 126 17.44 11.39 -11.33
CA LEU A 126 18.51 11.35 -10.33
C LEU A 126 18.22 10.35 -9.22
N ILE A 127 16.94 10.16 -8.87
CA ILE A 127 16.50 9.17 -7.86
C ILE A 127 16.94 7.76 -8.25
N ALA A 128 16.82 7.40 -9.53
CA ALA A 128 17.22 6.07 -10.00
C ALA A 128 18.73 5.85 -9.85
N VAL A 129 19.53 6.85 -10.23
CA VAL A 129 21.00 6.81 -10.14
C VAL A 129 21.46 6.80 -8.67
N SER A 130 20.90 7.68 -7.83
CA SER A 130 21.26 7.78 -6.42
C SER A 130 20.87 6.53 -5.64
N PHE A 131 19.70 5.95 -5.93
CA PHE A 131 19.26 4.67 -5.37
C PHE A 131 20.16 3.51 -5.82
N ALA A 132 20.55 3.46 -7.10
CA ALA A 132 21.45 2.42 -7.62
C ALA A 132 22.84 2.46 -6.96
N ALA A 133 23.33 3.65 -6.60
CA ALA A 133 24.60 3.81 -5.89
C ALA A 133 24.51 3.53 -4.37
N ASN A 134 23.31 3.58 -3.78
CA ASN A 134 23.12 3.48 -2.34
C ASN A 134 22.69 2.07 -1.89
N HIS A 135 23.66 1.23 -1.51
CA HIS A 135 23.40 -0.12 -1.03
C HIS A 135 22.56 -0.19 0.26
N LYS A 136 22.65 0.82 1.13
CA LYS A 136 21.82 0.87 2.34
C LYS A 136 20.36 1.12 1.98
N ALA A 137 20.10 2.07 1.07
CA ALA A 137 18.76 2.35 0.59
C ALA A 137 18.13 1.14 -0.09
N GLN A 138 18.89 0.42 -0.91
CA GLN A 138 18.44 -0.85 -1.52
C GLN A 138 18.08 -1.91 -0.49
N LEU A 139 18.90 -2.06 0.56
CA LEU A 139 18.67 -3.03 1.62
C LEU A 139 17.45 -2.66 2.48
N ALA A 140 17.27 -1.37 2.77
CA ALA A 140 16.10 -0.84 3.45
C ALA A 140 14.84 -1.11 2.61
N ALA A 141 14.84 -0.74 1.33
CA ALA A 141 13.71 -0.94 0.42
C ALA A 141 13.34 -2.42 0.30
N LYS A 142 14.33 -3.29 0.10
CA LYS A 142 14.12 -4.75 0.07
C LYS A 142 13.49 -5.26 1.37
N THR A 143 13.90 -4.72 2.51
CA THR A 143 13.37 -5.13 3.81
C THR A 143 11.95 -4.63 4.02
N VAL A 144 11.65 -3.37 3.68
CA VAL A 144 10.31 -2.77 3.73
C VAL A 144 9.32 -3.60 2.92
N PHE A 145 9.59 -3.83 1.63
CA PHE A 145 8.68 -4.58 0.77
C PHE A 145 8.55 -6.05 1.19
N SER A 146 9.63 -6.67 1.69
CA SER A 146 9.58 -8.03 2.22
C SER A 146 8.72 -8.14 3.48
N LEU A 147 8.75 -7.14 4.37
CA LEU A 147 7.92 -7.12 5.58
C LEU A 147 6.45 -6.84 5.22
N ALA A 148 6.19 -5.88 4.34
CA ALA A 148 4.84 -5.58 3.86
C ALA A 148 4.21 -6.77 3.13
N HIS A 149 4.99 -7.54 2.35
CA HIS A 149 4.48 -8.74 1.68
C HIS A 149 4.10 -9.85 2.68
N ARG A 150 4.89 -10.04 3.73
CA ARG A 150 4.72 -11.16 4.68
C ARG A 150 3.71 -10.87 5.79
N HIS A 151 3.67 -9.63 6.26
CA HIS A 151 2.90 -9.18 7.42
C HIS A 151 2.04 -7.96 7.07
N GLY A 152 1.58 -7.86 5.82
CA GLY A 152 0.80 -6.73 5.34
C GLY A 152 -0.51 -6.53 6.09
N ASP A 153 -1.05 -7.57 6.70
CA ASP A 153 -2.23 -7.55 7.57
C ASP A 153 -2.01 -6.79 8.89
N MET A 154 -0.75 -6.56 9.28
CA MET A 154 -0.39 -5.73 10.43
C MET A 154 -0.36 -4.23 10.11
N LEU A 155 -0.25 -3.86 8.83
CA LEU A 155 -0.13 -2.46 8.41
C LEU A 155 -1.45 -1.70 8.60
N ARG A 156 -1.35 -0.49 9.13
CA ARG A 156 -2.43 0.51 9.15
C ARG A 156 -1.89 1.80 8.50
N GLU A 157 -1.41 2.74 9.29
CA GLU A 157 -0.85 4.02 8.82
C GLU A 157 0.41 3.81 7.97
N GLY A 158 1.13 2.71 8.18
CA GLY A 158 2.32 2.36 7.41
C GLY A 158 2.05 2.15 5.91
N TRP A 159 0.81 1.87 5.49
CA TRP A 159 0.45 1.75 4.08
C TRP A 159 0.76 3.01 3.29
N LYS A 160 0.54 4.20 3.87
CA LYS A 160 0.86 5.47 3.21
C LYS A 160 2.33 5.54 2.81
N ASN A 161 3.24 5.21 3.72
CA ASN A 161 4.68 5.21 3.44
C ASN A 161 5.10 4.17 2.40
N ILE A 162 4.42 3.02 2.32
CA ILE A 162 4.66 2.04 1.26
C ILE A 162 4.22 2.60 -0.08
N LEU A 163 3.04 3.20 -0.16
CA LEU A 163 2.49 3.77 -1.39
C LEU A 163 3.31 4.99 -1.86
N ASP A 164 3.80 5.82 -0.93
CA ASP A 164 4.74 6.91 -1.22
C ASP A 164 6.04 6.37 -1.84
N CYS A 165 6.58 5.25 -1.32
CA CYS A 165 7.73 4.60 -1.95
C CYS A 165 7.39 4.06 -3.34
N MET A 166 6.20 3.49 -3.53
CA MET A 166 5.77 2.96 -4.83
C MET A 166 5.62 4.06 -5.88
N ILE A 167 5.07 5.22 -5.53
CA ILE A 167 4.94 6.32 -6.49
C ILE A 167 6.29 6.93 -6.85
N THR A 168 7.22 7.03 -5.89
CA THR A 168 8.59 7.45 -6.22
C THR A 168 9.26 6.47 -7.18
N LEU A 169 9.10 5.16 -6.96
CA LEU A 169 9.60 4.13 -7.88
C LEU A 169 8.93 4.20 -9.26
N TYR A 170 7.64 4.52 -9.32
CA TYR A 170 6.91 4.72 -10.57
C TYR A 170 7.49 5.92 -11.34
N ARG A 171 7.65 7.07 -10.68
CA ARG A 171 8.22 8.29 -11.26
C ARG A 171 9.66 8.08 -11.72
N ALA A 172 10.45 7.30 -10.97
CA ALA A 172 11.81 6.91 -11.33
C ALA A 172 11.89 5.80 -12.39
N ARG A 173 10.76 5.31 -12.91
CA ARG A 173 10.67 4.22 -13.90
C ARG A 173 11.36 2.91 -13.45
N LEU A 174 11.35 2.65 -12.15
CA LEU A 174 11.97 1.46 -11.54
C LEU A 174 10.97 0.33 -11.28
N LEU A 175 9.67 0.57 -11.48
CA LEU A 175 8.65 -0.46 -11.33
C LEU A 175 8.64 -1.43 -12.51
N PRO A 176 8.39 -2.73 -12.27
CA PRO A 176 8.31 -3.71 -13.34
C PRO A 176 7.03 -3.55 -14.18
N ALA A 177 7.04 -4.10 -15.39
CA ALA A 177 5.92 -4.09 -16.33
C ALA A 177 4.59 -4.57 -15.71
N THR A 178 4.65 -5.51 -14.74
CA THR A 178 3.45 -5.96 -14.04
C THR A 178 2.71 -4.83 -13.34
N PHE A 179 3.37 -3.76 -12.89
CA PHE A 179 2.74 -2.60 -12.25
C PHE A 179 2.45 -1.45 -13.22
N THR A 180 3.13 -1.40 -14.37
CA THR A 180 3.02 -0.28 -15.32
C THR A 180 2.22 -0.63 -16.59
N GLU A 181 1.98 -1.90 -16.88
CA GLU A 181 1.12 -2.36 -17.97
C GLU A 181 -0.24 -2.80 -17.42
N VAL A 182 -1.31 -2.22 -17.95
CA VAL A 182 -2.68 -2.51 -17.52
C VAL A 182 -3.53 -2.98 -18.69
N GLU A 183 -4.54 -3.81 -18.39
CA GLU A 183 -5.48 -4.29 -19.41
C GLU A 183 -6.25 -3.12 -20.00
N ASP A 184 -6.37 -3.12 -21.32
CA ASP A 184 -7.04 -2.07 -22.06
C ASP A 184 -7.78 -2.67 -23.26
N PHE A 185 -9.04 -2.28 -23.43
CA PHE A 185 -9.89 -2.75 -24.52
C PHE A 185 -9.70 -1.93 -25.79
N LEU A 186 -9.17 -0.71 -25.69
CA LEU A 186 -8.91 0.16 -26.84
C LEU A 186 -7.68 -0.25 -27.64
N ASN A 187 -6.67 -0.78 -26.94
CA ASN A 187 -5.42 -1.19 -27.58
C ASN A 187 -5.57 -2.56 -28.25
N PRO A 188 -5.13 -2.73 -29.51
CA PRO A 188 -5.18 -4.03 -30.21
C PRO A 188 -4.45 -5.15 -29.46
N ASP A 189 -3.38 -4.80 -28.74
CA ASP A 189 -2.59 -5.72 -27.92
C ASP A 189 -3.26 -6.06 -26.57
N GLY A 190 -4.42 -5.47 -26.27
CA GLY A 190 -5.18 -5.67 -25.04
C GLY A 190 -4.56 -5.03 -23.79
N LYS A 191 -3.52 -4.21 -23.97
CA LYS A 191 -2.74 -3.61 -22.88
C LYS A 191 -2.25 -2.21 -23.22
N ILE A 192 -2.09 -1.38 -22.18
CA ILE A 192 -1.48 -0.05 -22.25
C ILE A 192 -0.40 0.11 -21.18
N LYS A 193 0.67 0.86 -21.51
CA LYS A 193 1.70 1.28 -20.55
C LYS A 193 1.31 2.62 -19.94
N LEU A 194 1.30 2.69 -18.62
CA LEU A 194 1.02 3.90 -17.85
C LEU A 194 2.18 4.90 -17.90
N VAL A 195 3.41 4.41 -18.03
CA VAL A 195 4.60 5.27 -18.16
C VAL A 195 4.65 5.80 -19.60
N LYS A 196 4.43 7.10 -19.78
CA LYS A 196 4.66 7.77 -21.07
C LYS A 196 6.17 7.84 -21.34
N GLU A 197 6.62 7.17 -22.40
CA GLU A 197 7.97 7.37 -22.92
C GLU A 197 8.06 8.78 -23.52
N ASN A 198 8.91 9.63 -22.95
CA ASN A 198 9.38 10.80 -23.66
C ASN A 198 10.11 10.26 -24.89
N LYS A 199 9.59 10.47 -26.10
CA LYS A 199 10.32 10.10 -27.32
C LYS A 199 11.68 10.80 -27.32
N PRO A 200 12.77 10.05 -27.54
CA PRO A 200 13.69 10.46 -28.59
C PRO A 200 13.83 9.34 -29.61
N SER A 201 13.83 9.74 -30.88
CA SER A 201 14.22 8.96 -32.03
C SER A 201 15.59 8.29 -31.84
N ASP A 202 15.63 6.96 -31.66
CA ASP A 202 16.31 5.95 -32.51
C ASP A 202 16.28 4.56 -31.82
N PRO A 203 16.24 3.43 -32.54
CA PRO A 203 16.23 2.11 -31.94
C PRO A 203 17.67 1.66 -31.69
N ARG A 204 18.11 1.67 -30.43
CA ARG A 204 19.27 0.89 -30.01
C ARG A 204 18.90 -0.04 -28.86
N ASN A 205 18.85 -1.31 -29.25
CA ASN A 205 19.05 -2.51 -28.48
C ASN A 205 19.67 -2.27 -27.09
N ASP A 206 18.91 -2.55 -26.02
CA ASP A 206 19.48 -2.88 -24.71
C ASP A 206 18.67 -4.01 -24.06
N SER A 207 18.99 -5.21 -24.54
CA SER A 207 18.88 -6.42 -23.75
C SER A 207 19.98 -6.40 -22.66
N GLY A 208 19.60 -6.35 -21.39
CA GLY A 208 20.47 -6.88 -20.32
C GLY A 208 20.58 -6.04 -19.05
N VAL A 209 19.62 -6.18 -18.13
CA VAL A 209 19.90 -6.05 -16.69
C VAL A 209 18.89 -6.76 -15.77
N PHE A 210 17.72 -7.17 -16.27
CA PHE A 210 16.64 -7.69 -15.41
C PHE A 210 16.61 -9.21 -15.19
N ASN A 211 17.52 -9.99 -15.79
CA ASN A 211 17.50 -11.46 -15.67
C ASN A 211 18.09 -12.00 -14.34
N ALA A 212 18.53 -11.12 -13.43
CA ALA A 212 19.12 -11.51 -12.14
C ALA A 212 18.11 -11.63 -10.98
N PHE A 213 16.83 -11.30 -11.18
CA PHE A 213 15.83 -11.29 -10.09
C PHE A 213 14.85 -12.47 -10.10
N PHE A 214 14.83 -13.32 -11.14
CA PHE A 214 13.77 -14.33 -11.29
C PHE A 214 14.07 -15.74 -10.75
N THR A 215 15.33 -16.07 -10.42
CA THR A 215 15.72 -17.47 -10.14
C THR A 215 15.74 -17.88 -8.66
N TYR A 216 15.18 -17.10 -7.74
CA TYR A 216 15.12 -17.46 -6.31
C TYR A 216 13.71 -17.44 -5.70
N PHE A 217 12.66 -17.13 -6.48
CA PHE A 217 11.29 -16.96 -5.98
C PHE A 217 10.38 -18.17 -6.15
N SER A 218 10.91 -19.31 -6.59
CA SER A 218 10.16 -20.57 -6.70
C SER A 218 10.76 -21.65 -5.81
N ALA A 219 10.58 -21.48 -4.50
CA ALA A 219 10.59 -22.57 -3.52
C ALA A 219 10.01 -22.03 -2.20
N ASP A 220 8.69 -22.01 -2.07
CA ASP A 220 7.98 -22.96 -1.20
C ASP A 220 6.50 -22.56 -1.14
N SER A 221 5.61 -23.50 -1.36
CA SER A 221 4.17 -23.35 -1.17
C SER A 221 3.67 -24.59 -0.48
N ALA A 222 3.22 -24.43 0.77
CA ALA A 222 1.99 -25.02 1.32
C ALA A 222 2.06 -25.07 2.86
N ALA A 223 1.23 -24.26 3.51
CA ALA A 223 0.60 -24.61 4.78
C ALA A 223 -0.58 -23.67 5.04
N GLN A 224 -1.76 -23.97 4.47
CA GLN A 224 -3.01 -23.43 4.98
C GLN A 224 -3.30 -24.12 6.33
N LYS A 225 -3.13 -23.38 7.43
CA LYS A 225 -3.74 -23.73 8.72
C LYS A 225 -4.98 -22.88 8.92
N THR A 226 -6.02 -23.50 9.46
CA THR A 226 -7.27 -22.88 9.91
C THR A 226 -6.95 -21.81 10.97
N GLN A 227 -7.35 -20.56 10.73
CA GLN A 227 -6.93 -19.40 11.53
C GLN A 227 -8.02 -18.90 12.50
N PRO A 228 -7.64 -18.33 13.67
CA PRO A 228 -8.56 -17.78 14.67
C PRO A 228 -9.23 -16.47 14.21
N VAL A 229 -10.42 -16.19 14.77
CA VAL A 229 -11.32 -15.08 14.38
C VAL A 229 -10.67 -13.68 14.50
N GLU A 230 -9.79 -13.49 15.49
CA GLU A 230 -9.10 -12.21 15.74
C GLU A 230 -8.13 -11.83 14.61
N GLU A 231 -7.45 -12.82 14.02
CA GLU A 231 -6.53 -12.62 12.89
C GLU A 231 -7.29 -12.27 11.61
N GLN A 232 -8.52 -12.80 11.44
CA GLN A 232 -9.38 -12.46 10.31
C GLN A 232 -9.89 -11.01 10.39
N GLN A 233 -10.18 -10.50 11.59
CA GLN A 233 -10.58 -9.11 11.81
C GLN A 233 -9.40 -8.14 11.59
N ALA A 234 -8.20 -8.52 12.01
CA ALA A 234 -6.98 -7.76 11.73
C ALA A 234 -6.69 -7.66 10.22
N LYS A 235 -6.93 -8.74 9.46
CA LYS A 235 -6.82 -8.74 7.99
C LYS A 235 -7.81 -7.81 7.32
N GLU A 236 -9.07 -7.82 7.77
CA GLU A 236 -10.10 -6.99 7.16
C GLU A 236 -9.87 -5.50 7.43
N THR A 237 -9.46 -5.15 8.65
CA THR A 237 -9.12 -3.76 9.02
C THR A 237 -7.92 -3.25 8.22
N SER A 238 -6.87 -4.05 8.03
CA SER A 238 -5.73 -3.65 7.18
C SER A 238 -6.12 -3.39 5.72
N LYS A 239 -7.02 -4.21 5.16
CA LYS A 239 -7.53 -4.01 3.80
C LYS A 239 -8.27 -2.69 3.66
N GLN A 240 -9.08 -2.34 4.65
CA GLN A 240 -9.78 -1.05 4.68
C GLN A 240 -8.79 0.12 4.74
N GLU A 241 -7.74 0.04 5.55
CA GLU A 241 -6.70 1.08 5.61
C GLU A 241 -5.92 1.22 4.30
N LEU A 242 -5.58 0.11 3.63
CA LEU A 242 -4.96 0.17 2.30
C LEU A 242 -5.85 0.90 1.29
N ILE A 243 -7.16 0.62 1.31
CA ILE A 243 -8.11 1.24 0.38
C ILE A 243 -8.32 2.71 0.68
N LYS A 244 -8.41 3.09 1.96
CA LYS A 244 -8.43 4.50 2.37
C LYS A 244 -7.17 5.21 1.87
N ALA A 245 -5.99 4.64 2.11
CA ALA A 245 -4.73 5.23 1.66
C ALA A 245 -4.66 5.37 0.13
N LEU A 246 -5.11 4.36 -0.63
CA LEU A 246 -5.20 4.44 -2.09
C LEU A 246 -6.18 5.51 -2.55
N ILE A 247 -7.37 5.60 -1.96
CA ILE A 247 -8.37 6.61 -2.29
C ILE A 247 -7.84 8.01 -2.01
N THR A 248 -7.21 8.24 -0.85
CA THR A 248 -6.58 9.54 -0.52
C THR A 248 -5.52 9.91 -1.55
N LEU A 249 -4.73 8.97 -2.03
CA LEU A 249 -3.72 9.21 -3.08
C LEU A 249 -4.31 9.34 -4.49
N CYS A 250 -5.57 8.95 -4.68
CA CYS A 250 -6.32 9.16 -5.92
C CYS A 250 -7.18 10.44 -5.89
N GLN A 251 -7.26 11.16 -4.77
CA GLN A 251 -8.01 12.41 -4.70
C GLN A 251 -7.23 13.52 -5.42
N VAL A 252 -7.93 14.18 -6.34
CA VAL A 252 -7.41 15.33 -7.12
C VAL A 252 -7.50 16.63 -6.31
N ASP A 253 -8.33 16.66 -5.26
CA ASP A 253 -8.53 17.85 -4.43
C ASP A 253 -7.48 17.94 -3.31
N GLU A 254 -6.64 18.98 -3.46
CA GLU A 254 -5.82 19.65 -2.44
C GLU A 254 -5.13 18.74 -1.41
N LEU A 255 -3.98 18.18 -1.80
CA LEU A 255 -2.89 18.05 -0.83
C LEU A 255 -2.64 19.46 -0.27
N GLU A 256 -2.64 19.62 1.06
CA GLU A 256 -2.42 20.90 1.78
C GLU A 256 -1.12 21.65 1.40
N ASN A 257 -0.29 21.06 0.52
CA ASN A 257 0.98 21.60 0.02
C ASN A 257 0.95 22.13 -1.43
N GLY A 258 -0.21 22.24 -2.09
CA GLY A 258 -0.34 22.99 -3.36
C GLY A 258 0.27 22.35 -4.61
N ASP A 259 0.90 21.17 -4.51
CA ASP A 259 1.22 20.33 -5.68
C ASP A 259 0.05 19.40 -5.96
N CYS A 260 -0.75 19.73 -6.97
CA CYS A 260 -1.71 18.78 -7.52
C CYS A 260 -0.94 17.56 -8.07
N PRO A 261 -1.26 16.33 -7.66
CA PRO A 261 -0.59 15.14 -8.17
C PRO A 261 -0.78 15.06 -9.70
N ASP A 262 0.32 14.84 -10.42
CA ASP A 262 0.33 14.60 -11.87
C ASP A 262 -0.72 13.53 -12.27
N GLU A 263 -1.44 13.75 -13.36
CA GLU A 263 -2.54 12.88 -13.81
C GLU A 263 -2.06 11.42 -13.93
N ASP A 264 -0.83 11.20 -14.42
CA ASP A 264 -0.23 9.87 -14.54
C ASP A 264 -0.02 9.18 -13.17
N THR A 265 0.21 9.95 -12.10
CA THR A 265 0.29 9.44 -10.71
C THR A 265 -1.08 9.00 -10.21
N VAL A 266 -2.12 9.80 -10.46
CA VAL A 266 -3.49 9.51 -10.05
C VAL A 266 -4.00 8.26 -10.78
N VAL A 267 -3.75 8.16 -12.08
CA VAL A 267 -4.11 6.99 -12.89
C VAL A 267 -3.40 5.71 -12.40
N PHE A 268 -2.13 5.81 -12.02
CA PHE A 268 -1.40 4.66 -11.45
C PHE A 268 -2.07 4.11 -10.20
N PHE A 269 -2.46 4.97 -9.26
CA PHE A 269 -3.13 4.53 -8.04
C PHE A 269 -4.56 4.04 -8.29
N LEU A 270 -5.29 4.65 -9.24
CA LEU A 270 -6.59 4.17 -9.68
C LEU A 270 -6.51 2.73 -10.20
N GLU A 271 -5.54 2.44 -11.07
CA GLU A 271 -5.32 1.09 -11.60
C GLU A 271 -4.90 0.09 -10.51
N LEU A 272 -4.11 0.54 -9.53
CA LEU A 272 -3.77 -0.28 -8.37
C LEU A 272 -5.01 -0.58 -7.51
N LEU A 273 -5.88 0.40 -7.28
CA LEU A 273 -7.15 0.24 -6.56
C LEU A 273 -8.08 -0.77 -7.26
N ILE A 274 -8.25 -0.64 -8.59
CA ILE A 274 -9.03 -1.58 -9.39
C ILE A 274 -8.47 -3.00 -9.26
N ARG A 275 -7.15 -3.16 -9.37
CA ARG A 275 -6.49 -4.46 -9.21
C ARG A 275 -6.70 -5.08 -7.83
N VAL A 276 -6.61 -4.28 -6.77
CA VAL A 276 -6.83 -4.75 -5.38
C VAL A 276 -8.22 -5.37 -5.26
N ILE A 277 -9.26 -4.72 -5.79
CA ILE A 277 -10.65 -5.23 -5.72
C ILE A 277 -10.81 -6.51 -6.54
N LEU A 278 -10.30 -6.51 -7.76
CA LEU A 278 -10.40 -7.67 -8.65
C LEU A 278 -9.69 -8.91 -8.07
N GLN A 279 -8.55 -8.71 -7.39
CA GLN A 279 -7.84 -9.79 -6.71
C GLN A 279 -8.55 -10.25 -5.43
N ASN A 280 -9.30 -9.37 -4.77
CA ASN A 280 -10.07 -9.66 -3.55
C ASN A 280 -11.57 -9.88 -3.85
N ARG A 281 -11.88 -10.56 -4.97
CA ARG A 281 -13.27 -10.77 -5.45
C ARG A 281 -14.21 -11.34 -4.40
N ASP A 282 -13.70 -12.22 -3.53
CA ASP A 282 -14.47 -12.90 -2.49
C ASP A 282 -14.99 -11.93 -1.44
N ARG A 283 -14.23 -10.86 -1.16
CA ARG A 283 -14.49 -9.84 -0.14
C ARG A 283 -14.83 -8.47 -0.72
N ALA A 284 -15.11 -8.41 -2.02
CA ALA A 284 -15.38 -7.16 -2.72
C ALA A 284 -16.49 -6.34 -2.06
N GLY A 285 -17.53 -6.98 -1.49
CA GLY A 285 -18.63 -6.28 -0.81
C GLY A 285 -18.18 -5.39 0.35
N ALA A 286 -17.18 -5.82 1.14
CA ALA A 286 -16.68 -5.07 2.30
C ALA A 286 -15.96 -3.77 1.92
N ILE A 287 -15.48 -3.69 0.67
CA ILE A 287 -14.66 -2.58 0.16
C ILE A 287 -15.35 -1.81 -0.96
N TRP A 288 -16.43 -2.35 -1.51
CA TRP A 288 -17.09 -1.85 -2.71
C TRP A 288 -17.62 -0.42 -2.56
N GLN A 289 -18.22 -0.09 -1.40
CA GLN A 289 -18.80 1.25 -1.17
C GLN A 289 -17.75 2.35 -1.37
N SER A 290 -16.60 2.23 -0.72
CA SER A 290 -15.52 3.23 -0.80
C SER A 290 -14.97 3.38 -2.22
N VAL A 291 -14.81 2.27 -2.94
CA VAL A 291 -14.32 2.31 -4.33
C VAL A 291 -15.37 2.93 -5.24
N ARG A 292 -16.62 2.50 -5.11
CA ARG A 292 -17.74 3.01 -5.90
C ARG A 292 -17.84 4.52 -5.75
N ASP A 293 -17.80 5.03 -4.52
CA ASP A 293 -17.93 6.47 -4.26
C ASP A 293 -16.79 7.25 -4.91
N HIS A 294 -15.58 6.69 -4.87
CA HIS A 294 -14.43 7.30 -5.53
C HIS A 294 -14.55 7.28 -7.07
N LEU A 295 -14.88 6.14 -7.68
CA LEU A 295 -15.11 6.02 -9.13
C LEU A 295 -16.27 6.91 -9.60
N SER A 296 -17.35 6.97 -8.82
CA SER A 296 -18.49 7.86 -9.05
C SER A 296 -18.03 9.31 -9.05
N SER A 297 -17.22 9.71 -8.07
CA SER A 297 -16.69 11.06 -8.01
C SER A 297 -15.89 11.41 -9.27
N ILE A 298 -14.96 10.56 -9.70
CA ILE A 298 -14.17 10.79 -10.92
C ILE A 298 -15.08 10.98 -12.14
N ILE A 299 -16.07 10.10 -12.32
CA ILE A 299 -16.93 10.10 -13.51
C ILE A 299 -17.92 11.26 -13.50
N MET A 300 -18.48 11.61 -12.33
CA MET A 300 -19.44 12.71 -12.21
C MET A 300 -18.77 14.07 -12.40
N HIS A 301 -17.53 14.23 -11.98
CA HIS A 301 -16.77 15.49 -12.14
C HIS A 301 -16.00 15.59 -13.45
N ALA A 302 -15.96 14.53 -14.27
CA ALA A 302 -15.35 14.57 -15.60
C ALA A 302 -16.16 15.50 -16.52
N THR A 303 -15.61 16.68 -16.83
CA THR A 303 -16.20 17.64 -17.78
C THR A 303 -15.77 17.39 -19.23
N ASP A 304 -14.59 16.80 -19.41
CA ASP A 304 -13.95 16.52 -20.70
C ASP A 304 -13.43 15.06 -20.75
N HIS A 305 -13.10 14.59 -21.95
CA HIS A 305 -12.41 13.29 -22.14
C HIS A 305 -10.97 13.37 -21.62
N THR A 306 -10.79 13.05 -20.34
CA THR A 306 -9.48 12.91 -19.71
C THR A 306 -9.03 11.45 -19.70
N PHE A 307 -7.71 11.23 -19.68
CA PHE A 307 -7.17 9.88 -19.60
C PHE A 307 -7.59 9.23 -18.28
N LEU A 308 -7.64 10.00 -17.19
CA LEU A 308 -8.17 9.53 -15.91
C LEU A 308 -9.63 9.04 -15.99
N ALA A 309 -10.51 9.80 -16.65
CA ALA A 309 -11.91 9.40 -16.81
C ALA A 309 -12.04 8.12 -17.66
N GLU A 310 -11.31 8.03 -18.76
CA GLU A 310 -11.25 6.82 -19.60
C GLU A 310 -10.82 5.59 -18.79
N ARG A 311 -9.72 5.70 -18.03
CA ARG A 311 -9.23 4.60 -17.17
C ARG A 311 -10.21 4.23 -16.07
N ALA A 312 -10.91 5.19 -15.48
CA ALA A 312 -11.94 4.92 -14.48
C ALA A 312 -13.09 4.10 -15.07
N VAL A 313 -13.53 4.42 -16.28
CA VAL A 313 -14.61 3.69 -16.95
C VAL A 313 -14.15 2.30 -17.41
N ILE A 314 -12.95 2.16 -17.98
CA ILE A 314 -12.36 0.85 -18.30
C ILE A 314 -12.23 -0.01 -17.04
N GLY A 315 -11.82 0.60 -15.93
CA GLY A 315 -11.82 -0.02 -14.60
C GLY A 315 -13.18 -0.55 -14.19
N LEU A 316 -14.23 0.27 -14.29
CA LEU A 316 -15.61 -0.15 -14.02
C LEU A 316 -16.06 -1.32 -14.88
N LEU A 317 -15.71 -1.33 -16.18
CA LEU A 317 -16.04 -2.44 -17.08
C LEU A 317 -15.36 -3.73 -16.64
N ARG A 318 -14.07 -3.67 -16.28
CA ARG A 318 -13.32 -4.84 -15.76
C ARG A 318 -13.93 -5.36 -14.46
N ILE A 319 -14.36 -4.47 -13.57
CA ILE A 319 -15.05 -4.82 -12.33
C ILE A 319 -16.41 -5.47 -12.64
N ALA A 320 -17.20 -4.90 -13.56
CA ALA A 320 -18.48 -5.45 -13.97
C ALA A 320 -18.32 -6.87 -14.53
N ILE A 321 -17.41 -7.10 -15.48
CA ILE A 321 -17.16 -8.44 -16.05
C ILE A 321 -16.89 -9.49 -14.97
N ARG A 322 -16.22 -9.12 -13.88
CA ARG A 322 -15.79 -10.05 -12.84
C ARG A 322 -16.76 -10.17 -11.67
N LEU A 323 -17.53 -9.13 -11.34
CA LEU A 323 -18.32 -9.04 -10.11
C LEU A 323 -19.83 -8.89 -10.32
N LEU A 324 -20.32 -8.82 -11.55
CA LEU A 324 -21.76 -8.63 -11.80
C LEU A 324 -22.66 -9.74 -11.27
N CYS A 325 -22.12 -10.94 -11.07
CA CYS A 325 -22.88 -12.04 -10.47
C CYS A 325 -23.25 -11.80 -9.00
N ARG A 326 -22.75 -10.72 -8.37
CA ARG A 326 -23.07 -10.34 -6.99
C ARG A 326 -24.12 -9.24 -6.97
N GLU A 327 -25.31 -9.56 -6.46
CA GLU A 327 -26.45 -8.63 -6.39
C GLU A 327 -26.11 -7.32 -5.66
N GLU A 328 -25.34 -7.39 -4.57
CA GLU A 328 -24.91 -6.23 -3.77
C GLU A 328 -24.13 -5.18 -4.57
N VAL A 329 -23.41 -5.61 -5.61
CA VAL A 329 -22.50 -4.79 -6.41
C VAL A 329 -23.15 -4.43 -7.75
N ALA A 330 -23.93 -5.35 -8.33
CA ALA A 330 -24.43 -5.29 -9.69
C ALA A 330 -25.28 -4.05 -9.99
N CYS A 331 -26.31 -3.77 -9.18
CA CYS A 331 -27.21 -2.63 -9.43
C CYS A 331 -26.44 -1.29 -9.44
N GLN A 332 -25.52 -1.12 -8.50
CA GLN A 332 -24.74 0.11 -8.35
C GLN A 332 -23.73 0.29 -9.50
N LEU A 333 -23.12 -0.81 -9.97
CA LEU A 333 -22.26 -0.79 -11.15
C LEU A 333 -23.01 -0.39 -12.42
N LEU A 334 -24.19 -0.96 -12.65
CA LEU A 334 -24.99 -0.64 -13.83
C LEU A 334 -25.40 0.83 -13.84
N THR A 335 -25.80 1.38 -12.70
CA THR A 335 -26.14 2.81 -12.58
C THR A 335 -24.95 3.71 -12.92
N LEU A 336 -23.74 3.36 -12.45
CA LEU A 336 -22.53 4.13 -12.77
C LEU A 336 -22.18 4.05 -14.26
N LEU A 337 -22.28 2.86 -14.85
CA LEU A 337 -22.05 2.70 -16.27
C LEU A 337 -23.06 3.50 -17.10
N LEU A 338 -24.31 3.61 -16.66
CA LEU A 338 -25.36 4.38 -17.33
C LEU A 338 -25.20 5.90 -17.26
N HIS A 339 -24.28 6.42 -16.45
CA HIS A 339 -24.12 7.85 -16.30
C HIS A 339 -23.64 8.48 -17.61
N HIS A 340 -24.22 9.64 -17.99
CA HIS A 340 -23.94 10.30 -19.27
C HIS A 340 -22.44 10.51 -19.51
N ASN A 341 -21.69 10.94 -18.50
CA ASN A 341 -20.25 11.16 -18.61
C ASN A 341 -19.45 9.86 -18.84
N ALA A 342 -19.92 8.73 -18.31
CA ALA A 342 -19.30 7.44 -18.62
C ALA A 342 -19.54 7.10 -20.09
N MET A 343 -20.77 7.30 -20.58
CA MET A 343 -21.13 7.08 -21.98
C MET A 343 -20.35 7.97 -22.95
N THR A 344 -20.18 9.25 -22.63
CA THR A 344 -19.43 10.17 -23.51
C THR A 344 -17.95 9.77 -23.58
N CYS A 345 -17.31 9.44 -22.44
CA CYS A 345 -15.91 8.98 -22.41
C CYS A 345 -15.69 7.62 -23.09
N LEU A 346 -16.78 6.91 -23.40
CA LEU A 346 -16.78 5.61 -24.07
C LEU A 346 -17.04 5.69 -25.57
N SER A 347 -17.05 6.88 -26.17
CA SER A 347 -17.40 7.03 -27.59
C SER A 347 -16.53 6.18 -28.54
N ASP A 348 -15.24 6.05 -28.24
CA ASP A 348 -14.31 5.15 -28.94
C ASP A 348 -14.42 3.67 -28.49
N LEU A 349 -15.01 3.40 -27.32
CA LEU A 349 -15.22 2.06 -26.74
C LEU A 349 -16.59 1.44 -27.08
N HIS A 350 -17.45 2.12 -27.85
CA HIS A 350 -18.84 1.71 -28.09
C HIS A 350 -19.01 0.23 -28.52
N TYR A 351 -18.16 -0.27 -29.41
CA TYR A 351 -18.22 -1.66 -29.89
C TYR A 351 -17.90 -2.68 -28.79
N TYR A 352 -16.88 -2.39 -27.97
CA TYR A 352 -16.51 -3.22 -26.83
C TYR A 352 -17.58 -3.16 -25.75
N TYR A 353 -18.19 -2.01 -25.54
CA TYR A 353 -19.25 -1.81 -24.57
C TYR A 353 -20.51 -2.62 -24.90
N ILE A 354 -20.97 -2.61 -26.15
CA ILE A 354 -22.09 -3.44 -26.62
C ILE A 354 -21.75 -4.93 -26.47
N THR A 355 -20.56 -5.33 -26.91
CA THR A 355 -20.11 -6.73 -26.78
C THR A 355 -20.01 -7.16 -25.32
N MET A 356 -19.52 -6.29 -24.44
CA MET A 356 -19.38 -6.56 -23.01
C MET A 356 -20.72 -6.53 -22.28
N LEU A 357 -21.66 -5.64 -22.62
CA LEU A 357 -23.03 -5.66 -22.13
C LEU A 357 -23.77 -6.92 -22.57
N CYS A 358 -23.54 -7.39 -23.80
CA CYS A 358 -24.05 -8.68 -24.28
C CYS A 358 -23.43 -9.85 -23.51
N ILE A 359 -22.12 -9.84 -23.23
CA ILE A 359 -21.47 -10.86 -22.40
C ILE A 359 -22.04 -10.82 -20.97
N VAL A 360 -22.13 -9.64 -20.38
CA VAL A 360 -22.72 -9.34 -19.06
C VAL A 360 -24.15 -9.87 -18.98
N SER A 361 -24.98 -9.59 -20.00
CA SER A 361 -26.35 -10.09 -20.16
C SER A 361 -26.42 -11.61 -20.19
N VAL A 362 -25.56 -12.24 -21.00
CA VAL A 362 -25.49 -13.70 -21.12
C VAL A 362 -24.99 -14.36 -19.84
N THR A 363 -23.99 -13.80 -19.17
CA THR A 363 -23.52 -14.33 -17.87
C THR A 363 -24.60 -14.20 -16.79
N TYR A 364 -25.28 -13.06 -16.69
CA TYR A 364 -26.33 -12.86 -15.69
C TYR A 364 -27.53 -13.80 -15.89
N THR A 365 -27.98 -13.97 -17.14
CA THR A 365 -29.10 -14.86 -17.49
C THR A 365 -28.80 -16.34 -17.26
N THR A 366 -27.53 -16.74 -17.21
CA THR A 366 -27.11 -18.15 -17.05
C THR A 366 -26.73 -18.53 -15.61
N THR A 367 -26.33 -17.57 -14.75
CA THR A 367 -25.77 -17.89 -13.42
C THR A 367 -26.63 -17.54 -12.21
N THR A 368 -27.76 -16.83 -12.35
CA THR A 368 -28.58 -16.35 -11.21
C THR A 368 -30.09 -16.50 -11.45
N PRO A 369 -30.92 -16.82 -10.43
CA PRO A 369 -32.37 -16.79 -10.58
C PRO A 369 -32.86 -15.36 -10.86
N GLN A 370 -33.92 -15.24 -11.66
CA GLN A 370 -34.41 -14.00 -12.27
C GLN A 370 -34.74 -12.92 -11.23
N CYS A 371 -33.88 -11.91 -11.09
CA CYS A 371 -34.23 -10.65 -10.46
C CYS A 371 -34.90 -9.75 -11.52
N TYR A 372 -36.21 -9.51 -11.39
CA TYR A 372 -37.03 -8.83 -12.39
C TYR A 372 -36.58 -7.38 -12.69
N ASP A 373 -36.01 -6.68 -11.71
CA ASP A 373 -35.54 -5.29 -11.84
C ASP A 373 -34.26 -5.16 -12.67
N MET A 374 -33.31 -6.09 -12.50
CA MET A 374 -32.03 -6.07 -13.21
C MET A 374 -32.18 -6.34 -14.70
N SER A 375 -33.15 -7.17 -15.11
CA SER A 375 -33.51 -7.39 -16.50
C SER A 375 -34.01 -6.10 -17.17
N GLN A 376 -34.81 -5.29 -16.46
CA GLN A 376 -35.29 -4.00 -16.98
C GLN A 376 -34.15 -2.98 -17.08
N LEU A 377 -33.28 -2.91 -16.08
CA LEU A 377 -32.13 -2.01 -16.06
C LEU A 377 -31.13 -2.32 -17.19
N LEU A 378 -30.88 -3.60 -17.44
CA LEU A 378 -30.06 -4.09 -18.56
C LEU A 378 -30.72 -3.82 -19.92
N THR A 379 -32.04 -3.95 -20.01
CA THR A 379 -32.81 -3.60 -21.22
C THR A 379 -32.80 -2.10 -21.48
N LEU A 380 -32.90 -1.27 -20.43
CA LEU A 380 -32.73 0.18 -20.49
C LEU A 380 -31.31 0.57 -20.92
N LEU A 381 -30.29 -0.13 -20.43
CA LEU A 381 -28.90 -0.01 -20.89
C LEU A 381 -28.78 -0.26 -22.39
N LEU A 382 -29.30 -1.39 -22.87
CA LEU A 382 -29.25 -1.74 -24.29
C LEU A 382 -30.09 -0.76 -25.15
N HIS A 383 -31.24 -0.31 -24.64
CA HIS A 383 -32.14 0.59 -25.36
C HIS A 383 -31.64 2.04 -25.41
N HIS A 384 -31.11 2.57 -24.31
CA HIS A 384 -30.52 3.91 -24.26
C HIS A 384 -29.29 4.00 -25.16
N ASN A 385 -28.41 2.98 -25.14
CA ASN A 385 -27.27 2.88 -26.06
C ASN A 385 -27.71 2.82 -27.53
N ALA A 386 -28.74 2.04 -27.86
CA ALA A 386 -29.25 2.00 -29.23
C ALA A 386 -29.75 3.38 -29.69
N MET A 387 -30.36 4.15 -28.80
CA MET A 387 -30.91 5.48 -29.09
C MET A 387 -29.84 6.58 -29.17
N THR A 388 -28.79 6.53 -28.34
CA THR A 388 -27.65 7.46 -28.43
C THR A 388 -26.70 7.11 -29.57
N CYS A 389 -26.53 5.83 -29.92
CA CYS A 389 -25.71 5.40 -31.05
C CYS A 389 -26.33 5.74 -32.41
N LEU A 390 -27.66 5.79 -32.52
CA LEU A 390 -28.32 6.07 -33.79
C LEU A 390 -28.08 7.49 -34.29
N SER A 391 -27.84 8.48 -33.41
CA SER A 391 -27.57 9.87 -33.81
C SER A 391 -26.16 10.03 -34.39
N ASP A 392 -25.15 9.39 -33.81
CA ASP A 392 -23.75 9.53 -34.24
C ASP A 392 -23.46 8.68 -35.50
N LEU A 393 -24.07 7.50 -35.62
CA LEU A 393 -24.08 6.75 -36.88
C LEU A 393 -24.84 7.49 -37.99
N HIS A 394 -25.90 8.25 -37.65
CA HIS A 394 -26.57 9.12 -38.63
C HIS A 394 -25.61 10.18 -39.16
N TYR A 395 -24.82 10.81 -38.28
CA TYR A 395 -23.87 11.86 -38.66
C TYR A 395 -22.70 11.31 -39.49
N TYR A 396 -22.20 10.12 -39.15
CA TYR A 396 -21.13 9.44 -39.90
C TYR A 396 -21.61 8.94 -41.28
N TYR A 397 -22.85 8.46 -41.38
CA TYR A 397 -23.44 8.10 -42.68
C TYR A 397 -23.78 9.32 -43.53
N ILE A 398 -24.23 10.43 -42.95
CA ILE A 398 -24.50 11.68 -43.69
C ILE A 398 -23.19 12.29 -44.23
N THR A 399 -22.14 12.36 -43.41
CA THR A 399 -20.84 12.93 -43.82
C THR A 399 -20.06 12.04 -44.79
N SER A 400 -20.22 10.72 -44.72
CA SER A 400 -19.65 9.80 -45.72
C SER A 400 -20.43 9.78 -47.04
N TYR A 401 -21.73 10.11 -47.03
CA TYR A 401 -22.52 10.24 -48.26
C TYR A 401 -22.18 11.52 -49.03
N ASP A 402 -21.98 12.65 -48.33
CA ASP A 402 -21.65 13.95 -48.94
C ASP A 402 -20.21 14.03 -49.50
N MET A 403 -19.30 13.15 -49.08
CA MET A 403 -17.94 13.03 -49.63
C MET A 403 -17.87 12.11 -50.85
N SER A 404 -19.00 11.50 -51.26
CA SER A 404 -19.11 10.56 -52.37
C SER A 404 -19.98 11.04 -53.54
N GLN A 405 -20.39 12.31 -53.51
CA GLN A 405 -20.86 13.07 -54.69
C GLN A 405 -19.82 14.12 -55.06
#